data_AF-A0A1Z8Y677-F1
#
_entry.id   AF-A0A1Z8Y677-F1
#
_cell.length_a   1.000
_cell.length_b   1.000
_cell.length_c   1.000
_cell.angle_alpha   90.00
_cell.angle_beta   90.00
_cell.angle_gamma   90.00
#
_symmetry.space_group_name_H-M   'P 1'
#
loop_
_entity.id
_entity.type
_entity.pdbx_description
1 polymer ?
#
loop_
_entity_poly.entity_id
_entity_poly.type
_entity_poly.pdbx_seq_one_letter_code
_entity_poly.pdbx_strand_id
1 'polypeptide(L)'
;MKYTLMLLVFLVGMCQPFQAGMNARMNQILGDRFQAGFINGFVNLLIMLLVLLVLFRGLPSLSAMKEAPWWAYLAGVIGASIVVVQLSSAPVLGAGLLIAFFVAGQVSGSLLVDGFGLVGYVQRTPSVLRILGLGFIVLGVVLAVLAKDSGVSPPTPATLEADES
;
A
#
# COMPACT_ATOMS: atom_id res chain seq x y z
N MET A 1 1.56 -11.46 24.04
CA MET A 1 2.10 -11.53 22.66
C MET A 1 1.10 -11.08 21.59
N LYS A 2 -0.12 -11.65 21.49
CA LYS A 2 -1.12 -11.29 20.46
C LYS A 2 -1.43 -9.79 20.37
N TYR A 3 -1.74 -9.15 21.51
CA TYR A 3 -2.06 -7.71 21.54
C TYR A 3 -0.88 -6.82 21.15
N THR A 4 0.34 -7.20 21.51
CA THR A 4 1.56 -6.49 21.09
C THR A 4 1.72 -6.51 19.58
N LEU A 5 1.51 -7.67 18.93
CA LEU A 5 1.55 -7.77 17.48
C LEU A 5 0.44 -6.96 16.81
N MET A 6 -0.78 -6.97 17.36
CA MET A 6 -1.88 -6.14 16.87
C MET A 6 -1.55 -4.65 16.93
N LEU A 7 -0.96 -4.20 18.04
CA LEU A 7 -0.53 -2.81 18.20
C LEU A 7 0.56 -2.46 17.19
N LEU A 8 1.58 -3.31 17.01
CA LEU A 8 2.65 -3.06 16.04
C LEU A 8 2.12 -2.97 14.61
N VAL A 9 1.24 -3.89 14.20
CA VAL A 9 0.61 -3.86 12.86
C VAL A 9 -0.21 -2.60 12.67
N PHE A 10 -0.97 -2.18 13.70
CA PHE A 10 -1.73 -0.94 13.66
C PHE A 10 -0.82 0.28 13.50
N LEU A 11 0.24 0.39 14.30
CA LEU A 11 1.18 1.50 14.25
C LEU A 11 1.90 1.58 12.89
N VAL A 12 2.34 0.45 12.34
CA VAL A 12 2.93 0.41 10.99
C VAL A 12 1.89 0.76 9.92
N GLY A 13 0.64 0.35 10.11
CA GLY A 13 -0.48 0.74 9.24
C GLY A 13 -0.71 2.25 9.21
N MET A 14 -0.54 2.95 10.34
CA MET A 14 -0.62 4.41 10.41
C MET A 14 0.47 5.12 9.59
N CYS A 15 1.56 4.43 9.25
CA CYS A 15 2.62 4.98 8.40
C CYS A 15 2.28 4.92 6.90
N GLN A 16 1.29 4.12 6.47
CA GLN A 16 0.94 3.94 5.06
C GLN A 16 0.55 5.24 4.33
N PRO A 17 -0.27 6.15 4.91
CA PRO A 17 -0.57 7.44 4.28
C PRO A 17 0.69 8.29 4.04
N PHE A 18 1.63 8.28 4.99
CA PHE A 18 2.91 8.97 4.83
C PHE A 18 3.73 8.38 3.69
N GLN A 19 3.79 7.05 3.60
CA GLN A 19 4.45 6.35 2.49
C GLN A 19 3.84 6.73 1.13
N ALA A 20 2.51 6.77 1.02
CA ALA A 20 1.83 7.20 -0.20
C ALA A 20 2.18 8.65 -0.58
N GLY A 21 2.25 9.56 0.39
CA GLY A 21 2.67 10.96 0.17
C GLY A 21 4.14 11.09 -0.27
N MET A 22 5.05 10.37 0.39
CA MET A 22 6.47 10.33 0.02
C MET A 22 6.66 9.76 -1.40
N ASN A 23 5.92 8.71 -1.75
CA ASN A 23 5.88 8.15 -3.09
C ASN A 23 5.40 9.19 -4.10
N ALA A 24 4.26 9.86 -3.84
CA ALA A 24 3.75 10.90 -4.72
C ALA A 24 4.79 12.01 -4.97
N ARG A 25 5.51 12.44 -3.93
CA ARG A 25 6.57 13.45 -4.06
C ARG A 25 7.73 12.97 -4.93
N MET A 26 8.19 11.74 -4.74
CA MET A 26 9.26 11.16 -5.56
C MET A 26 8.84 11.10 -7.04
N ASN A 27 7.59 10.68 -7.31
CA ASN A 27 7.05 10.65 -8.67
C ASN A 27 6.98 12.03 -9.31
N GLN A 28 6.59 13.06 -8.56
CA GLN A 28 6.55 14.45 -9.03
C GLN A 28 7.95 14.99 -9.40
N ILE A 29 8.98 14.61 -8.63
CA ILE A 29 10.35 15.05 -8.86
C ILE A 29 10.96 14.36 -10.09
N LEU A 30 10.76 13.04 -10.21
CA LEU A 30 11.37 12.26 -11.28
C LEU A 30 10.56 12.28 -12.59
N GLY A 31 9.26 12.59 -12.53
CA GLY A 31 8.37 12.60 -13.69
C GLY A 31 8.04 11.22 -14.26
N ASP A 32 8.65 10.15 -13.75
CA ASP A 32 8.44 8.77 -14.19
C ASP A 32 8.24 7.81 -13.00
N ARG A 33 7.10 7.12 -13.01
CA ARG A 33 6.68 6.19 -11.95
C ARG A 33 7.53 4.94 -11.83
N PHE A 34 8.14 4.48 -12.92
CA PHE A 34 8.98 3.29 -12.91
C PHE A 34 10.36 3.63 -12.34
N GLN A 35 10.90 4.81 -12.65
CA GLN A 35 12.11 5.33 -12.02
C GLN A 35 11.92 5.54 -10.51
N ALA A 36 10.82 6.19 -10.12
CA ALA A 36 10.49 6.36 -8.70
C ALA A 36 10.29 5.02 -7.97
N GLY A 37 9.60 4.07 -8.61
CA GLY A 37 9.44 2.72 -8.09
C GLY A 37 10.76 1.97 -7.95
N PHE A 38 11.67 2.11 -8.91
CA PHE A 38 13.02 1.53 -8.87
C PHE A 38 13.83 2.08 -7.70
N ILE A 39 13.87 3.41 -7.50
CA ILE A 39 14.58 4.03 -6.38
C ILE A 39 14.00 3.56 -5.04
N ASN A 40 12.68 3.55 -4.91
CA ASN A 40 12.02 3.06 -3.69
C ASN A 40 12.34 1.59 -3.42
N GLY A 41 12.30 0.74 -4.45
CA GLY A 41 12.66 -0.67 -4.36
C GLY A 41 14.12 -0.87 -3.97
N PHE A 42 15.03 -0.06 -4.52
CA PHE A 42 16.45 -0.11 -4.19
C PHE A 42 16.72 0.29 -2.75
N VAL A 43 16.13 1.38 -2.25
CA VAL A 43 16.25 1.78 -0.84
C VAL A 43 15.71 0.68 0.08
N ASN A 44 14.56 0.08 -0.26
CA ASN A 44 14.01 -1.05 0.50
C ASN A 44 14.96 -2.26 0.54
N LEU A 45 15.59 -2.60 -0.58
CA LEU A 45 16.60 -3.67 -0.65
C LEU A 45 17.80 -3.38 0.27
N LEU A 46 18.32 -2.15 0.23
CA LEU A 46 19.44 -1.73 1.08
C LEU A 46 19.10 -1.80 2.57
N ILE A 47 17.90 -1.36 2.96
CA ILE A 47 17.44 -1.45 4.35
C ILE A 47 17.32 -2.91 4.80
N MET A 48 16.77 -3.80 3.96
CA MET A 48 16.70 -5.23 4.28
C MET A 48 18.09 -5.86 4.41
N LEU A 49 19.02 -5.50 3.53
CA LEU A 49 20.41 -5.95 3.64
C LEU A 49 21.06 -5.46 4.94
N LEU A 50 20.87 -4.19 5.31
CA LEU A 50 21.38 -3.64 6.56
C LEU A 50 20.81 -4.37 7.78
N VAL A 51 19.51 -4.68 7.77
CA VAL A 51 18.88 -5.45 8.86
C VAL A 51 19.53 -6.84 8.99
N LEU A 52 19.79 -7.53 7.88
CA LEU A 52 20.49 -8.82 7.93
C LEU A 52 21.88 -8.69 8.56
N LEU A 53 22.64 -7.67 8.18
CA LEU A 53 23.99 -7.42 8.71
C LEU A 53 23.96 -7.09 10.21
N VAL A 54 23.09 -6.18 10.64
CA VAL A 54 22.99 -5.76 12.06
C VAL A 54 22.50 -6.89 12.96
N LEU A 55 21.61 -7.75 12.45
CA LEU A 55 21.11 -8.92 13.19
C LEU A 55 22.04 -10.14 13.03
N PHE A 56 23.20 -9.99 12.41
CA PHE A 56 24.17 -11.05 12.13
C PHE A 56 23.52 -12.27 11.44
N ARG A 57 22.55 -12.03 10.56
CA ARG A 57 21.89 -13.04 9.73
C ARG A 57 22.65 -13.17 8.41
N GLY A 58 23.03 -14.39 8.05
CA GLY A 58 23.57 -14.69 6.72
C GLY A 58 22.53 -14.49 5.62
N LEU A 59 23.00 -14.39 4.37
CA LEU A 59 22.12 -14.43 3.20
C LEU A 59 21.42 -15.81 3.10
N PRO A 60 20.22 -15.87 2.51
CA PRO A 60 19.53 -17.15 2.30
C PRO A 60 20.37 -18.10 1.45
N SER A 61 20.41 -19.38 1.81
CA SER A 61 21.14 -20.39 1.04
C SER A 61 20.46 -20.63 -0.31
N LEU A 62 21.26 -20.91 -1.35
CA LEU A 62 20.75 -21.26 -2.68
C LEU A 62 19.86 -22.51 -2.66
N SER A 63 20.13 -23.47 -1.77
CA SER A 63 19.28 -24.66 -1.60
C SER A 63 17.90 -24.29 -1.05
N ALA A 64 17.83 -23.48 0.02
CA ALA A 64 16.57 -23.05 0.61
C ALA A 64 15.73 -22.23 -0.37
N MET A 65 16.37 -21.39 -1.19
CA MET A 65 15.66 -20.67 -2.26
C MET A 65 15.07 -21.63 -3.29
N LYS A 66 15.80 -22.68 -3.72
CA LYS A 66 15.27 -23.66 -4.68
C LYS A 66 14.11 -24.50 -4.14
N GLU A 67 14.03 -24.67 -2.82
CA GLU A 67 12.90 -25.35 -2.17
C GLU A 67 11.64 -24.48 -2.08
N ALA A 68 11.79 -23.15 -2.18
CA ALA A 68 10.64 -22.25 -2.16
C ALA A 68 9.77 -22.46 -3.40
N PRO A 69 8.43 -22.53 -3.25
CA PRO A 69 7.55 -22.69 -4.39
C PRO A 69 7.65 -21.46 -5.31
N TRP A 70 7.61 -21.67 -6.63
CA TRP A 70 7.81 -20.60 -7.62
C TRP A 70 6.85 -19.41 -7.45
N TRP A 71 5.64 -19.65 -6.95
CA TRP A 71 4.65 -18.59 -6.69
C TRP A 71 5.01 -17.70 -5.50
N ALA A 72 5.89 -18.13 -4.58
CA ALA A 72 6.31 -17.31 -3.44
C ALA A 72 7.07 -16.05 -3.92
N TYR A 73 7.78 -16.16 -5.03
CA TYR A 73 8.47 -15.03 -5.66
C TYR A 73 7.52 -13.98 -6.23
N LEU A 74 6.26 -14.34 -6.52
CA LEU A 74 5.25 -13.38 -6.98
C LEU A 74 4.89 -12.35 -5.91
N ALA A 75 5.19 -12.59 -4.63
CA ALA A 75 5.05 -11.59 -3.59
C ALA A 75 5.86 -10.32 -3.89
N GLY A 76 7.04 -10.45 -4.49
CA GLY A 76 7.85 -9.31 -4.95
C GLY A 76 7.19 -8.53 -6.08
N VAL A 77 6.56 -9.23 -7.03
CA VAL A 77 5.81 -8.62 -8.15
C VAL A 77 4.58 -7.86 -7.65
N ILE A 78 3.84 -8.45 -6.70
CA ILE A 78 2.70 -7.79 -6.06
C ILE A 78 3.17 -6.54 -5.31
N GLY A 79 4.25 -6.63 -4.54
CA GLY A 79 4.83 -5.49 -3.83
C GLY A 79 5.25 -4.34 -4.75
N ALA A 80 5.96 -4.65 -5.84
CA ALA A 80 6.35 -3.66 -6.83
C ALA A 80 5.13 -2.99 -7.49
N SER A 81 4.09 -3.77 -7.79
CA SER A 81 2.84 -3.28 -8.37
C SER A 81 2.10 -2.34 -7.42
N ILE A 82 2.06 -2.66 -6.11
CA ILE A 82 1.49 -1.78 -5.08
C ILE A 82 2.21 -0.43 -5.07
N VAL A 83 3.55 -0.42 -5.11
CA VAL A 83 4.34 0.82 -5.14
C VAL A 83 4.00 1.65 -6.39
N VAL A 84 3.97 1.03 -7.58
CA VAL A 84 3.64 1.75 -8.84
C VAL A 84 2.22 2.30 -8.82
N VAL A 85 1.25 1.55 -8.30
CA VAL A 85 -0.14 2.01 -8.13
C VAL A 85 -0.20 3.18 -7.17
N GLN A 86 0.50 3.13 -6.04
CA GLN A 86 0.56 4.25 -5.09
C GLN A 86 1.18 5.49 -5.75
N LEU A 87 2.30 5.34 -6.46
CA LEU A 87 2.99 6.43 -7.16
C LEU A 87 2.08 7.14 -8.18
N SER A 88 1.26 6.36 -8.89
CA SER A 88 0.37 6.88 -9.95
C SER A 88 -0.94 7.44 -9.39
N SER A 89 -1.47 6.82 -8.33
CA SER A 89 -2.82 7.09 -7.85
C SER A 89 -2.86 8.11 -6.71
N ALA A 90 -1.80 8.22 -5.90
CA ALA A 90 -1.74 9.16 -4.79
C ALA A 90 -1.93 10.63 -5.22
N PRO A 91 -1.32 11.12 -6.33
CA PRO A 91 -1.53 12.50 -6.78
C PRO A 91 -2.98 12.81 -7.20
N VAL A 92 -3.72 11.80 -7.68
CA VAL A 92 -5.09 11.95 -8.19
C VAL A 92 -6.13 11.74 -7.08
N LEU A 93 -5.94 10.70 -6.28
CA LEU A 93 -6.90 10.29 -5.26
C LEU A 93 -6.71 11.05 -3.95
N GLY A 94 -5.49 11.50 -3.64
CA GLY A 94 -5.10 11.92 -2.30
C GLY A 94 -4.88 10.73 -1.37
N ALA A 95 -4.15 10.93 -0.27
CA ALA A 95 -3.75 9.86 0.64
C ALA A 95 -4.95 9.14 1.30
N GLY A 96 -5.96 9.89 1.75
CA GLY A 96 -7.12 9.32 2.44
C GLY A 96 -7.91 8.34 1.57
N LEU A 97 -8.28 8.76 0.36
CA LEU A 97 -9.07 7.94 -0.55
C LEU A 97 -8.27 6.73 -1.05
N LEU A 98 -6.99 6.93 -1.38
CA LEU A 98 -6.09 5.84 -1.77
C LEU A 98 -6.05 4.75 -0.69
N ILE A 99 -5.78 5.12 0.56
CA ILE A 99 -5.67 4.17 1.66
C ILE A 99 -7.01 3.49 1.96
N ALA A 100 -8.13 4.22 1.86
CA ALA A 100 -9.46 3.62 2.04
C ALA A 100 -9.72 2.49 1.03
N PHE A 101 -9.42 2.71 -0.26
CA PHE A 101 -9.51 1.67 -1.29
C PHE A 101 -8.54 0.51 -1.05
N PHE A 102 -7.30 0.80 -0.64
CA PHE A 102 -6.32 -0.24 -0.31
C PHE A 102 -6.81 -1.14 0.83
N VAL A 103 -7.35 -0.56 1.91
CA VAL A 103 -7.88 -1.32 3.04
C VAL A 103 -9.08 -2.17 2.61
N ALA A 104 -10.01 -1.62 1.82
CA ALA A 104 -11.14 -2.39 1.29
C ALA A 104 -10.69 -3.57 0.42
N GLY A 105 -9.70 -3.36 -0.45
CA GLY A 105 -9.10 -4.41 -1.28
C GLY A 105 -8.38 -5.49 -0.45
N GLN A 106 -7.60 -5.09 0.56
CA GLN A 106 -6.90 -6.00 1.47
C GLN A 106 -7.86 -6.88 2.27
N VAL A 107 -8.94 -6.30 2.81
CA VAL A 107 -9.94 -7.07 3.56
C VAL A 107 -10.71 -8.00 2.63
N SER A 108 -11.11 -7.54 1.44
CA SER A 108 -11.75 -8.39 0.42
C SER A 108 -10.84 -9.56 0.03
N GLY A 109 -9.58 -9.28 -0.27
CA GLY A 109 -8.57 -10.29 -0.59
C GLY A 109 -8.36 -11.29 0.56
N SER A 110 -8.38 -10.83 1.82
CA SER A 110 -8.27 -11.71 2.98
C SER A 110 -9.39 -12.75 3.05
N LEU A 111 -10.62 -12.37 2.66
CA LEU A 111 -11.75 -13.31 2.63
C LEU A 111 -11.58 -14.36 1.53
N LEU A 112 -11.03 -13.98 0.38
CA LEU A 112 -10.74 -14.91 -0.72
C LEU A 112 -9.63 -15.88 -0.33
N VAL A 113 -8.51 -15.36 0.19
CA VAL A 113 -7.37 -16.18 0.58
C VAL A 113 -7.74 -17.15 1.70
N ASP A 114 -8.45 -16.69 2.73
CA ASP A 114 -8.91 -17.55 3.82
C ASP A 114 -10.01 -18.52 3.34
N GLY A 115 -10.96 -18.06 2.52
CA GLY A 115 -12.11 -18.85 2.08
C GLY A 115 -11.74 -19.99 1.13
N PHE A 116 -10.70 -19.82 0.33
CA PHE A 116 -10.20 -20.84 -0.60
C PHE A 116 -8.89 -21.51 -0.14
N GLY A 117 -8.33 -21.11 1.00
CA GLY A 117 -7.06 -21.64 1.50
C GLY A 117 -5.87 -21.37 0.57
N LEU A 118 -5.89 -20.23 -0.13
CA LEU A 118 -4.86 -19.88 -1.12
C LEU A 118 -3.53 -19.61 -0.42
N VAL A 119 -2.40 -19.73 -1.15
CA VAL A 119 -1.07 -19.31 -0.67
C VAL A 119 -0.64 -20.00 0.65
N GLY A 120 -1.17 -21.19 0.93
CA GLY A 120 -0.85 -21.98 2.12
C GLY A 120 -1.63 -21.59 3.39
N TYR A 121 -2.65 -20.74 3.28
CA TYR A 121 -3.54 -20.43 4.41
C TYR A 121 -4.50 -21.58 4.71
N VAL A 122 -4.83 -21.75 6.00
CA VAL A 122 -5.85 -22.71 6.42
C VAL A 122 -7.21 -22.24 5.92
N GLN A 123 -7.89 -23.07 5.12
CA GLN A 123 -9.21 -22.76 4.60
C GLN A 123 -10.21 -22.56 5.74
N ARG A 124 -10.90 -21.42 5.75
CA ARG A 124 -11.90 -21.06 6.77
C ARG A 124 -13.09 -20.41 6.11
N THR A 125 -14.28 -20.87 6.45
CA THR A 125 -15.52 -20.20 6.04
C THR A 125 -15.56 -18.79 6.63
N PRO A 126 -15.72 -17.73 5.81
CA PRO A 126 -15.89 -16.37 6.30
C PRO A 126 -17.07 -16.29 7.28
N SER A 127 -16.82 -15.78 8.50
CA SER A 127 -17.90 -15.54 9.45
C SER A 127 -18.77 -14.37 8.98
N VAL A 128 -20.05 -14.40 9.34
CA VAL A 128 -21.00 -13.31 9.05
C VAL A 128 -20.45 -11.97 9.53
N LEU A 129 -19.80 -11.92 10.70
CA LEU A 129 -19.19 -10.71 11.24
C LEU A 129 -18.06 -10.15 10.35
N ARG A 130 -17.25 -11.00 9.71
CA ARG A 130 -16.21 -10.53 8.78
C ARG A 130 -16.82 -9.98 7.50
N ILE A 131 -17.89 -10.60 7.01
CA ILE A 131 -18.63 -10.12 5.82
C ILE A 131 -19.27 -8.75 6.13
N LEU A 132 -19.92 -8.61 7.29
CA LEU A 132 -20.48 -7.33 7.74
C LEU A 132 -19.39 -6.27 7.93
N GLY A 133 -18.24 -6.64 8.51
CA GLY A 133 -17.09 -5.76 8.65
C GLY A 133 -16.58 -5.24 7.30
N LEU A 134 -16.48 -6.10 6.28
CA LEU A 134 -16.18 -5.68 4.92
C LEU A 134 -17.25 -4.73 4.37
N GLY A 135 -18.54 -5.02 4.61
CA GLY A 135 -19.64 -4.14 4.24
C GLY A 135 -19.49 -2.73 4.81
N PHE A 136 -19.12 -2.60 6.09
CA PHE A 136 -18.86 -1.31 6.72
C PHE A 136 -17.63 -0.59 6.14
N ILE A 137 -16.57 -1.32 5.80
CA ILE A 137 -15.39 -0.73 5.15
C ILE A 137 -15.76 -0.20 3.76
N VAL A 138 -16.49 -0.98 2.97
CA VAL A 138 -16.96 -0.54 1.63
C VAL A 138 -17.88 0.68 1.76
N LEU A 139 -18.80 0.68 2.72
CA LEU A 139 -19.63 1.85 3.01
C LEU A 139 -18.76 3.07 3.38
N GLY A 140 -17.75 2.89 4.22
CA GLY A 140 -16.79 3.94 4.56
C GLY A 140 -16.06 4.51 3.33
N VAL A 141 -15.65 3.65 2.39
CA VAL A 141 -15.06 4.09 1.11
C VAL A 141 -16.07 4.89 0.29
N VAL A 142 -17.31 4.41 0.14
CA VAL A 142 -18.37 5.13 -0.60
C VAL A 142 -18.59 6.52 -0.01
N LEU A 143 -18.70 6.62 1.33
CA LEU A 143 -18.85 7.91 2.01
C LEU A 143 -17.63 8.82 1.78
N ALA A 144 -16.42 8.27 1.79
CA ALA A 144 -15.20 9.04 1.52
C ALA A 144 -15.13 9.58 0.09
N VAL A 145 -15.60 8.79 -0.90
CA VAL A 145 -15.73 9.25 -2.30
C VAL A 145 -16.73 10.41 -2.38
N LEU A 146 -17.93 10.21 -1.83
CA LEU A 146 -18.99 11.22 -1.88
C LEU A 146 -18.58 12.53 -1.19
N ALA A 147 -17.85 12.45 -0.07
CA ALA A 147 -17.32 13.62 0.63
C ALA A 147 -16.29 14.39 -0.21
N LYS A 148 -15.47 13.71 -1.02
CA LYS A 148 -14.49 14.35 -1.92
C LYS A 148 -15.19 15.14 -3.03
N ASP A 149 -16.27 14.61 -3.59
CA ASP A 149 -17.05 15.28 -4.66
C ASP A 149 -17.89 16.44 -4.12
N SER A 150 -18.13 16.48 -2.81
CA SER A 150 -18.94 17.49 -2.13
C SER A 150 -18.18 18.78 -1.78
N GLY A 151 -16.87 18.90 -2.03
CA GLY A 151 -16.10 20.08 -1.62
C GLY A 151 -14.77 20.32 -2.32
N VAL A 152 -14.54 21.59 -2.67
CA VAL A 152 -13.34 22.27 -3.20
C VAL A 152 -13.30 22.45 -4.73
N SER A 153 -13.87 23.57 -5.19
CA SER A 153 -13.51 24.18 -6.47
C SER A 153 -12.03 24.55 -6.49
N PRO A 154 -11.31 24.41 -7.61
CA PRO A 154 -9.94 24.91 -7.72
C PRO A 154 -9.91 26.41 -7.38
N PRO A 155 -8.87 26.92 -6.71
CA PRO A 155 -8.68 28.36 -6.60
C PRO A 155 -8.65 28.95 -8.00
N THR A 156 -9.53 29.92 -8.27
CA THR A 156 -9.48 30.74 -9.48
C THR A 156 -8.06 31.28 -9.60
N PRO A 157 -7.37 31.10 -10.74
CA PRO A 157 -6.05 31.69 -10.94
C PRO A 157 -6.17 33.18 -10.66
N ALA A 158 -5.44 33.67 -9.66
CA ALA A 158 -5.29 35.10 -9.46
C ALA A 158 -4.75 35.67 -10.77
N THR A 159 -5.50 36.57 -11.38
CA THR A 159 -5.11 37.34 -12.54
C THR A 159 -3.81 38.06 -12.22
N LEU A 160 -2.67 37.49 -12.64
CA LEU A 160 -1.35 38.14 -12.66
C LEU A 160 -1.19 39.03 -13.89
N GLU A 161 -2.28 39.66 -14.34
CA GLU A 161 -2.31 40.58 -15.47
C GLU A 161 -2.93 41.90 -15.02
N ALA A 162 -2.22 42.66 -14.18
CA ALA A 162 -2.47 44.09 -13.95
C ALA A 162 -1.40 44.72 -13.04
N ASP A 163 -0.10 44.57 -13.33
CA ASP A 163 0.90 45.51 -12.76
C ASP A 163 2.23 45.57 -13.53
N GLU A 164 2.18 45.48 -14.86
CA GLU A 164 3.31 45.88 -15.71
C GLU A 164 2.81 46.85 -16.78
N SER A 165 2.68 48.13 -16.40
CA SER A 165 2.53 49.27 -17.31
C SER A 165 3.42 50.42 -16.86
#